data_AF-A0A7K4HBP2-F1
#
_entry.id   AF-A0A7K4HBP2-F1
#
_cell.length_a   1.000
_cell.length_b   1.000
_cell.length_c   1.000
_cell.angle_alpha   90.00
_cell.angle_beta   90.00
_cell.angle_gamma   90.00
#
_symmetry.space_group_name_H-M   'P 1'
#
loop_
_entity.id
_entity.type
_entity.pdbx_description
1 polymer ?
#
loop_
_entity_poly.entity_id
_entity_poly.type
_entity_poly.pdbx_seq_one_letter_code
_entity_poly.pdbx_strand_id
1 'polypeptide(L)'
;MDDKNTSPKTGFEKIIGFFNENIELNHPIAIAEVVERTGFSWSFVKKTLSKIKEEYDGFYFEKSGSTWIIWKDRDHIIKKLDETCSRFLDEND
;
A
#
# COMPACT_ATOMS: atom_id res chain seq x y z
N MET A 1 -15.78 26.26 13.24
CA MET A 1 -14.37 26.04 12.82
C MET A 1 -14.02 24.67 13.34
N ASP A 2 -14.31 23.65 12.53
CA ASP A 2 -14.16 22.26 12.93
C ASP A 2 -12.68 21.90 13.00
N ASP A 3 -12.18 21.80 14.23
CA ASP A 3 -10.96 21.12 14.60
C ASP A 3 -10.91 19.75 13.92
N LYS A 4 -10.13 19.63 12.85
CA LYS A 4 -9.73 18.33 12.33
C LYS A 4 -8.89 17.67 13.40
N ASN A 5 -9.55 16.83 14.19
CA ASN A 5 -8.99 15.87 15.12
C ASN A 5 -8.10 14.88 14.34
N THR A 6 -6.92 15.33 13.90
CA THR A 6 -5.95 14.46 13.25
C THR A 6 -5.22 13.70 14.34
N SER A 7 -5.80 12.57 14.75
CA SER A 7 -5.03 11.49 15.34
C SER A 7 -3.70 11.34 14.57
N PRO A 8 -2.57 11.12 15.26
CA PRO A 8 -1.29 11.02 14.58
C PRO A 8 -1.37 9.94 13.50
N LYS A 9 -1.06 10.31 12.24
CA LYS A 9 -1.07 9.37 11.11
C LYS A 9 -0.24 8.14 11.48
N THR A 10 -0.88 6.98 11.45
CA THR A 10 -0.25 5.69 11.73
C THR A 10 0.89 5.45 10.73
N GLY A 11 1.87 4.59 11.09
CA GLY A 11 2.95 4.24 10.16
C GLY A 11 2.44 3.64 8.84
N PHE A 12 1.26 3.01 8.88
CA PHE A 12 0.56 2.50 7.70
C PHE A 12 0.11 3.64 6.77
N GLU A 13 -0.60 4.64 7.30
CA GLU A 13 -1.08 5.80 6.52
C GLU A 13 0.08 6.62 5.96
N LYS A 14 1.20 6.69 6.68
CA LYS A 14 2.43 7.34 6.18
C LYS A 14 3.01 6.61 4.97
N ILE A 15 3.00 5.27 4.96
CA ILE A 15 3.48 4.49 3.82
C ILE A 15 2.53 4.67 2.62
N ILE A 16 1.21 4.63 2.82
CA ILE A 16 0.26 4.89 1.73
C ILE A 16 0.44 6.31 1.16
N GLY A 17 0.55 7.31 2.03
CA GLY A 17 0.80 8.70 1.62
C GLY A 17 2.09 8.83 0.81
N PHE A 18 3.16 8.15 1.24
CA PHE A 18 4.41 8.09 0.49
C PHE A 18 4.19 7.59 -0.95
N PHE A 19 3.51 6.47 -1.16
CA PHE A 19 3.28 5.96 -2.52
C PHE A 19 2.39 6.86 -3.36
N ASN A 20 1.36 7.48 -2.78
CA ASN A 20 0.46 8.35 -3.53
C ASN A 20 1.14 9.68 -3.92
N GLU A 21 2.02 10.21 -3.07
CA GLU A 21 2.61 11.54 -3.25
C GLU A 21 4.00 11.52 -3.90
N ASN A 22 4.76 10.43 -3.76
CA ASN A 22 6.20 10.42 -4.06
C ASN A 22 6.66 9.38 -5.08
N ILE A 23 5.78 8.45 -5.49
CA ILE A 23 6.11 7.40 -6.44
C ILE A 23 5.35 7.65 -7.75
N GLU A 24 6.05 7.52 -8.88
CA GLU A 24 5.45 7.69 -10.20
C GLU A 24 4.72 6.42 -10.65
N LEU A 25 3.79 6.58 -11.60
CA LEU A 25 3.07 5.45 -12.20
C LEU A 25 4.03 4.53 -12.94
N ASN A 26 3.86 3.22 -12.75
CA ASN A 26 4.62 2.18 -13.43
C ASN A 26 6.14 2.35 -13.31
N HIS A 27 6.61 2.98 -12.23
CA HIS A 27 8.02 3.15 -11.92
C HIS A 27 8.43 2.19 -10.79
N PRO A 28 9.07 1.05 -11.11
CA PRO A 28 9.44 0.07 -10.11
C PRO A 28 10.61 0.54 -9.26
N ILE A 29 10.42 0.50 -7.94
CA ILE A 29 11.46 0.82 -6.96
C ILE A 29 11.77 -0.38 -6.08
N ALA A 30 12.97 -0.41 -5.51
CA ALA A 30 13.36 -1.46 -4.56
C ALA A 30 12.84 -1.16 -3.15
N ILE A 31 12.56 -2.21 -2.37
CA ILE A 31 12.17 -2.07 -0.96
C ILE A 31 13.20 -1.31 -0.12
N ALA A 32 14.48 -1.38 -0.49
CA ALA A 32 15.55 -0.64 0.17
C ALA A 32 15.34 0.89 0.06
N GLU A 33 14.89 1.36 -1.11
CA GLU A 33 14.58 2.79 -1.31
C GLU A 33 13.38 3.22 -0.46
N VAL A 34 12.35 2.37 -0.34
CA VAL A 34 11.20 2.64 0.54
C VAL A 34 11.66 2.77 1.99
N VAL A 35 12.55 1.87 2.45
CA VAL A 35 13.12 1.91 3.80
C VAL A 35 13.92 3.19 4.03
N GLU A 36 14.78 3.56 3.09
CA GLU A 36 15.59 4.77 3.16
C GLU A 36 14.73 6.04 3.19
N ARG A 37 13.77 6.17 2.29
CA ARG A 37 12.94 7.37 2.14
C ARG A 37 11.90 7.54 3.24
N THR A 38 11.41 6.43 3.80
CA THR A 38 10.41 6.49 4.89
C THR A 38 11.02 6.45 6.28
N GLY A 39 12.27 6.01 6.42
CA GLY A 39 12.96 5.85 7.70
C GLY A 39 12.42 4.71 8.58
N PHE A 40 11.50 3.89 8.06
CA PHE A 40 10.95 2.75 8.80
C PHE A 40 11.86 1.51 8.70
N SER A 41 11.77 0.62 9.69
CA SER A 41 12.51 -0.64 9.64
C SER A 41 12.07 -1.53 8.48
N TRP A 42 13.00 -2.29 7.91
CA TRP A 42 12.73 -3.19 6.79
C TRP A 42 11.57 -4.17 7.07
N SER A 43 11.55 -4.77 8.27
CA SER A 43 10.48 -5.70 8.66
C SER A 43 9.12 -5.03 8.73
N PHE A 44 9.06 -3.79 9.22
CA PHE A 44 7.82 -3.02 9.26
C PHE A 44 7.34 -2.66 7.86
N VAL A 45 8.23 -2.13 7.01
CA VAL A 45 7.93 -1.80 5.62
C VAL A 45 7.40 -3.04 4.91
N LYS A 46 8.15 -4.15 4.91
CA LYS A 46 7.74 -5.39 4.25
C LYS A 46 6.35 -5.87 4.69
N LYS A 47 6.09 -5.90 6.01
CA LYS A 47 4.78 -6.31 6.55
C LYS A 47 3.66 -5.38 6.07
N THR A 48 3.91 -4.08 6.06
CA THR A 48 2.94 -3.09 5.58
C THR A 48 2.68 -3.23 4.07
N LEU A 49 3.72 -3.36 3.24
CA LEU A 49 3.57 -3.52 1.79
C LEU A 49 2.82 -4.81 1.43
N SER A 50 3.08 -5.91 2.15
CA SER A 50 2.29 -7.14 2.02
C SER A 50 0.81 -6.90 2.29
N LYS A 51 0.48 -6.19 3.38
CA LYS A 51 -0.90 -5.83 3.71
C LYS A 51 -1.55 -4.94 2.65
N ILE A 52 -0.82 -3.95 2.13
CA ILE A 52 -1.32 -3.06 1.07
C ILE A 52 -1.63 -3.86 -0.19
N LYS A 53 -0.75 -4.77 -0.61
CA LYS A 53 -0.99 -5.66 -1.77
C LYS A 53 -2.27 -6.48 -1.62
N GLU A 54 -2.54 -6.97 -0.42
CA GLU A 54 -3.72 -7.79 -0.13
C GLU A 54 -5.00 -6.95 -0.15
N GLU A 55 -5.00 -5.80 0.51
CA GLU A 55 -6.21 -5.01 0.78
C GLU A 55 -6.49 -3.88 -0.23
N TYR A 56 -5.53 -3.53 -1.08
CA TYR A 56 -5.63 -2.35 -1.97
C TYR A 56 -5.34 -2.71 -3.42
N ASP A 57 -6.02 -2.01 -4.32
CA ASP A 57 -5.84 -2.12 -5.77
C ASP A 57 -4.81 -1.13 -6.29
N GLY A 58 -4.21 -1.53 -7.42
CA GLY A 58 -3.22 -0.75 -8.14
C GLY A 58 -1.87 -0.62 -7.45
N PHE A 59 -1.58 -1.56 -6.55
CA PHE A 59 -0.31 -1.68 -5.84
C PHE A 59 0.29 -3.07 -6.08
N TYR A 60 1.55 -3.09 -6.51
CA TYR A 60 2.27 -4.30 -6.83
C TYR A 60 3.48 -4.45 -5.92
N PHE A 61 3.65 -5.66 -5.39
CA PHE A 61 4.76 -5.99 -4.52
C PHE A 61 5.17 -7.45 -4.72
N GLU A 62 6.37 -7.66 -5.26
CA GLU A 62 6.86 -8.98 -5.60
C GLU A 62 8.37 -9.12 -5.37
N LYS A 63 8.81 -10.38 -5.24
CA LYS A 63 10.22 -10.70 -5.07
C LYS A 63 10.86 -10.90 -6.44
N SER A 64 11.92 -10.15 -6.72
CA SER A 64 12.74 -10.31 -7.92
C SER A 64 14.19 -10.56 -7.51
N GLY A 65 14.69 -11.77 -7.79
CA GLY A 65 15.99 -12.23 -7.32
C GLY A 65 16.11 -12.19 -5.78
N SER A 66 17.08 -11.40 -5.30
CA SER A 66 17.32 -11.19 -3.86
C SER A 66 16.57 -10.00 -3.26
N THR A 67 15.90 -9.18 -4.07
CA THR A 67 15.22 -7.96 -3.63
C THR A 67 13.71 -8.05 -3.81
N TRP A 68 13.00 -7.09 -3.22
CA TRP A 68 11.58 -6.89 -3.47
C TRP A 68 11.37 -5.60 -4.25
N ILE A 69 10.51 -5.68 -5.25
CA ILE A 69 10.18 -4.58 -6.16
C ILE A 69 8.75 -4.15 -5.91
N ILE A 70 8.54 -2.83 -5.91
CA ILE A 70 7.26 -2.18 -5.65
C ILE A 70 6.95 -1.22 -6.80
N TRP A 71 5.72 -1.21 -7.29
CA TRP A 71 5.21 -0.13 -8.16
C TRP A 71 3.70 0.03 -7.99
N LYS A 72 3.16 1.12 -8.55
CA LYS A 72 1.72 1.36 -8.64
C LYS A 72 1.33 1.64 -10.08
N ASP A 73 0.17 1.18 -10.51
CA ASP A 73 -0.39 1.44 -11.86
C ASP A 73 -1.47 2.53 -11.85
N ARG A 74 -1.78 3.08 -10.68
CA ARG A 74 -2.78 4.14 -10.45
C ARG A 74 -2.19 5.31 -9.67
N ASP A 75 -2.77 6.49 -9.83
CA ASP A 75 -2.30 7.71 -9.14
C ASP A 75 -2.37 7.55 -7.64
N HIS A 76 -3.45 6.91 -7.17
CA HIS A 76 -3.67 6.61 -5.77
C HIS A 76 -3.90 5.12 -5.58
N ILE A 77 -3.33 4.58 -4.51
CA ILE A 77 -3.65 3.25 -3.99
C ILE A 77 -5.06 3.32 -3.39
N ILE A 78 -5.97 2.49 -3.90
CA ILE A 78 -7.40 2.53 -3.55
C ILE A 78 -7.72 1.26 -2.74
N LYS A 79 -8.38 1.43 -1.59
CA LYS A 79 -8.79 0.28 -0.78
C LYS A 79 -9.79 -0.55 -1.57
N LYS A 80 -9.56 -1.87 -1.65
CA LYS A 80 -10.52 -2.80 -2.22
C LYS A 80 -11.82 -2.67 -1.42
N LEU A 81 -12.94 -2.58 -2.13
CA LEU A 81 -14.24 -2.63 -1.50
C LEU A 81 -14.41 -4.07 -0.95
N ASP A 82 -14.20 -4.26 0.35
CA ASP A 82 -14.60 -5.48 1.05
C ASP A 82 -16.13 -5.66 1.06
N GLU A 83 -16.88 -4.63 0.64
CA GLU A 83 -18.33 -4.51 0.70
C GLU A 83 -18.94 -4.34 -0.69
N THR A 84 -18.94 -5.41 -1.48
CA THR A 84 -20.09 -5.63 -2.35
C THR A 84 -20.73 -6.95 -1.96
N CYS A 85 -22.07 -7.01 -2.02
CA CYS A 85 -22.87 -8.20 -1.73
C CYS A 85 -22.47 -9.45 -2.55
N SER A 86 -21.48 -9.33 -3.44
CA SER A 86 -20.79 -10.38 -4.17
C SER A 86 -20.28 -11.53 -3.29
N ARG A 87 -19.85 -11.27 -2.05
CA ARG A 87 -19.47 -12.35 -1.10
C ARG A 87 -20.64 -13.26 -0.70
N PHE A 88 -21.88 -12.81 -0.88
CA PHE A 88 -23.10 -13.59 -0.62
C PHE A 88 -23.69 -14.21 -1.89
N LEU A 89 -23.05 -14.05 -3.06
CA LEU A 89 -23.50 -14.66 -4.32
C LEU A 89 -22.86 -16.04 -4.57
N ASP A 90 -21.84 -16.44 -3.80
CA ASP A 90 -21.15 -17.74 -3.92
C ASP A 90 -21.71 -18.84 -2.98
N GLU A 91 -22.85 -18.60 -2.30
CA GLU A 91 -23.55 -19.61 -1.49
C GLU A 91 -24.85 -20.10 -2.16
N ASN A 92 -24.84 -20.30 -3.48
CA ASN A 92 -25.85 -21.11 -4.18
C ASN A 92 -25.19 -21.95 -5.29
N ASP A 93 -24.55 -23.04 -4.90
CA ASP A 93 -24.52 -24.29 -5.69
C ASP A 93 -24.37 -25.50 -4.74
#